data_AF-A0A522UB04-F1
#
_entry.id   AF-A0A522UB04-F1
#
_cell.length_a   1.000
_cell.length_b   1.000
_cell.length_c   1.000
_cell.angle_alpha   90.00
_cell.angle_beta   90.00
_cell.angle_gamma   90.00
#
_symmetry.space_group_name_H-M   'P 1'
#
loop_
_entity.id
_entity.type
_entity.pdbx_description
1 polymer ?
#
loop_
_entity_poly.entity_id
_entity_poly.type
_entity_poly.pdbx_seq_one_letter_code
_entity_poly.pdbx_strand_id
1 'polypeptide(L)' 'MSAKELLDEAMKLKPEERFTLVESLIKSLDEPDKKLDKIWAEEAERRLKAYREGKLEGIPMEEIFQEPIRRCQRH' A
#
# COMPACT_ATOMS: atom_id res chain seq x y z
N MET A 1 5.68 -23.12 17.84
CA MET A 1 6.69 -22.17 17.33
C MET A 1 6.17 -20.76 17.55
N SER A 2 6.97 -19.90 18.19
CA SER A 2 6.67 -18.47 18.30
C SER A 2 7.07 -17.73 17.02
N ALA A 3 6.52 -16.53 16.79
CA ALA A 3 6.92 -15.68 15.67
C ALA A 3 8.44 -15.38 15.67
N LYS A 4 9.03 -15.29 16.87
CA LYS A 4 10.47 -15.09 17.05
C LYS A 4 11.27 -16.31 16.57
N GLU A 5 10.85 -17.51 16.95
CA GLU A 5 11.51 -18.75 16.51
C GLU A 5 11.42 -18.92 14.98
N LEU A 6 10.28 -18.59 14.37
CA LEU A 6 10.12 -18.61 12.91
C LEU A 6 11.02 -17.58 12.20
N LEU A 7 11.16 -16.39 12.78
CA LEU A 7 12.07 -15.37 12.25
C LEU A 7 13.52 -15.85 12.31
N ASP A 8 13.92 -16.44 13.44
CA ASP A 8 15.28 -16.98 13.62
C ASP A 8 15.59 -18.09 12.60
N GLU A 9 14.63 -18.96 12.27
CA GLU A 9 14.79 -19.95 11.20
C GLU A 9 14.81 -19.32 9.81
N ALA A 10 13.93 -18.35 9.53
CA ALA A 10 13.90 -17.65 8.26
C ALA A 10 15.22 -16.90 7.97
N MET A 11 15.89 -16.38 9.00
CA MET A 11 17.18 -15.70 8.86
C MET A 11 18.31 -16.62 8.41
N LYS A 12 18.20 -17.95 8.62
CA LYS A 12 19.19 -18.95 8.18
C LYS A 12 19.10 -19.29 6.69
N LEU A 13 18.00 -18.95 6.03
CA LEU A 13 17.79 -19.19 4.60
C LEU A 13 18.71 -18.33 3.73
N LYS A 14 18.95 -18.77 2.50
CA LYS A 14 19.67 -17.95 1.51
C LYS A 14 18.86 -16.70 1.17
N PRO A 15 19.50 -15.61 0.70
CA PRO A 15 18.79 -14.36 0.35
C PRO A 15 17.59 -14.56 -0.58
N GLU A 16 17.70 -15.42 -1.60
CA GLU A 16 16.65 -15.71 -2.59
C GLU A 16 15.43 -16.41 -1.96
N GLU A 17 15.67 -17.33 -1.03
CA GLU A 17 14.62 -18.06 -0.32
C GLU A 17 13.90 -17.15 0.67
N ARG A 18 14.65 -16.26 1.35
CA ARG A 18 14.05 -15.22 2.20
C ARG A 18 13.18 -14.27 1.40
N PHE A 19 13.62 -13.88 0.20
CA PHE A 19 12.83 -13.02 -0.68
C PHE A 19 11.49 -13.69 -1.05
N THR A 20 11.53 -14.94 -1.48
CA THR A 20 10.33 -15.73 -1.80
C THR A 20 9.38 -15.86 -0.59
N LEU A 21 9.93 -16.08 0.60
CA LEU A 21 9.16 -16.15 1.85
C LEU A 21 8.48 -14.81 2.17
N VAL A 22 9.23 -13.70 2.07
CA VAL A 22 8.68 -12.35 2.30
C VAL A 22 7.58 -12.02 1.30
N GLU A 23 7.76 -12.29 0.01
CA GLU A 23 6.71 -12.09 -0.99
C GLU A 23 5.45 -12.88 -0.66
N SER A 24 5.60 -14.13 -0.22
CA SER A 24 4.47 -14.99 0.14
C SER A 24 3.72 -14.46 1.36
N LEU A 25 4.44 -13.97 2.37
CA LEU A 25 3.85 -13.33 3.55
C LEU A 25 3.12 -12.04 3.17
N ILE A 26 3.72 -11.19 2.34
CA ILE A 26 3.07 -9.96 1.85
C ILE A 26 1.77 -10.31 1.11
N LYS A 27 1.80 -11.29 0.20
CA LYS A 27 0.60 -11.75 -0.53
C LYS A 27 -0.49 -12.27 0.41
N SER A 28 -0.13 -12.91 1.52
CA SER A 28 -1.11 -13.37 2.51
C SER A 28 -1.74 -12.24 3.34
N LEU A 29 -1.09 -11.07 3.38
CA LEU A 29 -1.63 -9.89 4.04
C LEU A 29 -2.44 -9.02 3.08
N ASP A 30 -2.14 -9.10 1.77
CA ASP A 30 -2.83 -8.40 0.68
C ASP A 30 -4.06 -9.20 0.20
N GLU A 31 -4.83 -9.75 1.12
CA GLU A 31 -6.08 -10.43 0.78
C GLU A 31 -7.16 -9.41 0.43
N PRO A 32 -7.77 -9.48 -0.77
CA PRO A 32 -8.79 -8.52 -1.17
C PRO A 32 -10.04 -8.67 -0.30
N ASP A 33 -10.30 -7.65 0.51
CA ASP A 33 -11.53 -7.53 1.30
C ASP A 33 -12.58 -6.77 0.49
N LYS A 34 -13.51 -7.52 -0.12
CA LYS A 34 -14.62 -6.96 -0.92
C LYS A 34 -15.46 -5.93 -0.16
N LYS A 35 -15.56 -6.04 1.17
CA LYS A 35 -16.30 -5.06 1.99
C LYS A 35 -15.51 -3.76 2.08
N LEU A 36 -14.20 -3.86 2.28
CA LEU A 36 -13.30 -2.71 2.31
C LEU A 36 -13.27 -2.04 0.92
N ASP A 37 -13.17 -2.81 -0.16
CA ASP A 37 -13.21 -2.31 -1.54
C ASP A 37 -14.47 -1.50 -1.81
N LYS A 38 -15.63 -2.00 -1.35
CA LYS A 38 -16.90 -1.29 -1.48
C LYS A 38 -16.89 0.04 -0.73
N ILE A 39 -16.37 0.07 0.50
CA ILE A 39 -16.27 1.30 1.30
C ILE A 39 -15.37 2.32 0.59
N TRP A 40 -14.24 1.88 0.03
CA TRP A 40 -13.35 2.74 -0.74
C TRP A 40 -13.98 3.27 -2.02
N ALA A 41 -14.74 2.44 -2.75
CA ALA A 41 -15.46 2.86 -3.95
C ALA A 41 -16.49 3.95 -3.61
N GLU A 42 -17.30 3.74 -2.57
CA GLU A 42 -18.29 4.71 -2.11
C GLU A 42 -17.65 6.04 -1.68
N GLU A 43 -16.53 6.00 -0.97
CA GLU A 43 -15.79 7.20 -0.57
C GLU A 43 -15.16 7.92 -1.77
N ALA A 44 -14.59 7.18 -2.73
CA ALA A 44 -14.01 7.75 -3.95
C ALA A 44 -15.07 8.49 -4.78
N GLU A 45 -16.25 7.88 -4.98
CA GLU A 45 -17.39 8.50 -5.66
C GLU A 45 -17.87 9.76 -4.92
N ARG A 46 -17.97 9.68 -3.59
CA ARG A 46 -18.36 10.81 -2.74
C ARG A 46 -17.39 11.99 -2.89
N ARG A 47 -16.08 11.74 -2.82
CA ARG A 47 -15.04 12.78 -2.99
C ARG A 47 -15.06 13.38 -4.38
N LEU A 48 -15.21 12.55 -5.41
CA LEU A 48 -15.29 13.02 -6.80
C LEU A 48 -16.51 13.93 -7.01
N LYS A 49 -17.66 13.56 -6.44
CA LYS A 49 -18.87 14.39 -6.49
C LYS A 49 -18.66 15.73 -5.77
N ALA A 50 -18.12 15.71 -4.55
CA ALA A 50 -17.83 16.94 -3.81
C ALA A 50 -16.88 17.87 -4.56
N TYR A 51 -15.85 17.32 -5.20
CA TYR A 51 -14.92 18.08 -6.05
C TYR A 51 -15.63 18.72 -7.24
N ARG A 52 -16.44 17.95 -7.98
CA ARG A 52 -17.23 18.46 -9.12
C ARG A 52 -18.25 19.53 -8.72
N GLU A 53 -18.80 19.44 -7.51
CA GLU A 53 -19.72 20.43 -6.96
C GLU A 53 -19.00 21.66 -6.37
N GLY A 54 -17.66 21.73 -6.41
CA GLY A 54 -16.87 22.81 -5.83
C GLY A 54 -16.84 22.83 -4.30
N LYS A 55 -17.26 21.74 -3.65
CA LYS A 55 -17.29 21.57 -2.19
C LYS A 55 -16.00 20.96 -1.63
N LEU A 56 -15.10 20.53 -2.50
CA LEU A 56 -13.80 19.98 -2.16
C LEU A 56 -12.75 20.59 -3.09
N GLU A 57 -11.70 21.16 -2.53
CA GLU A 57 -10.56 21.67 -3.30
C GLU A 57 -9.60 20.52 -3.62
N GLY A 58 -9.13 20.49 -4.87
CA GLY A 58 -8.08 19.59 -5.31
C GLY A 58 -6.74 20.32 -5.35
N ILE A 59 -5.65 19.56 -5.27
CA ILE A 59 -4.30 20.09 -5.53
C ILE A 59 -4.05 19.96 -7.03
N PRO A 60 -3.67 21.03 -7.74
CA PRO A 60 -3.27 20.96 -9.14
C PRO A 60 -2.13 19.96 -9.35
N MET A 61 -2.19 19.22 -10.44
CA MET A 61 -1.20 18.18 -10.74
C MET A 61 0.22 18.78 -10.87
N GLU A 62 0.31 19.99 -11.42
CA GLU A 62 1.54 20.73 -11.61
C GLU A 62 2.25 21.03 -10.29
N GLU A 63 1.50 21.30 -9.22
CA GLU A 63 2.06 21.54 -7.88
C GLU A 63 2.68 20.26 -7.29
N ILE A 64 2.08 19.09 -7.54
CA ILE A 64 2.59 17.80 -7.07
C ILE A 64 3.93 17.47 -7.73
N PHE A 65 4.10 17.80 -9.01
CA PHE A 65 5.34 17.51 -9.75
C PHE A 65 6.44 18.56 -9.56
N GLN A 66 6.12 19.72 -8.96
CA GLN A 66 7.12 20.71 -8.53
C GLN A 66 7.85 20.26 -7.26
N GLU A 67 7.18 19.50 -6.38
CA GLU A 67 7.84 18.84 -5.27
C GLU A 67 8.59 17.58 -5.75
N PRO A 68 9.91 17.46 -5.49
CA PRO A 68 10.59 16.20 -5.75
C PRO A 68 9.95 15.12 -4.87
N ILE A 69 9.35 14.10 -5.50
CA ILE A 69 8.79 12.93 -4.82
C ILE A 69 9.96 12.17 -4.15
N ARG A 70 10.39 12.62 -2.97
CA ARG A 70 11.54 12.05 -2.23
C ARG A 70 11.24 10.68 -1.60
N ARG A 71 10.13 10.04 -1.97
CA ARG A 71 9.58 8.89 -1.23
C ARG A 71 9.72 7.54 -1.92
N CYS A 72 10.21 7.47 -3.15
CA CYS A 72 10.45 6.20 -3.87
C CYS A 72 11.92 5.90 -4.20
N GLN A 73 12.89 6.67 -3.70
CA GLN A 73 14.33 6.38 -3.85
C GLN A 73 14.97 5.84 -2.55
N ARG A 74 14.30 4.93 -1.84
CA ARG A 74 15.00 4.05 -0.90
C ARG A 74 15.03 2.67 -1.53
N HIS A 75 16.17 2.39 -2.16
CA HIS A 75 16.64 1.04 -2.49
C HIS A 75 16.62 0.16 -1.24
#